data_AF-A0A328KML2-F1
#
_entry.id   AF-A0A328KML2-F1
#
_cell.length_a   1.000
_cell.length_b   1.000
_cell.length_c   1.000
_cell.angle_alpha   90.00
_cell.angle_beta   90.00
_cell.angle_gamma   90.00
#
_symmetry.space_group_name_H-M   'P 1'
#
loop_
_entity.id
_entity.type
_entity.pdbx_description
1 polymer ?
#
loop_
_entity_poly.entity_id
_entity_poly.type
_entity_poly.pdbx_seq_one_letter_code
_entity_poly.pdbx_strand_id
1 'polypeptide(L)'
;MIPLIKNEFRTRAKKYGLFLFLGVVGLIQVLLITAILKIFKYDQLPNNPFIATFFRFYNILFFAYSTMLIPVSAAVIGYYIISVEYISNTWEFLLLGIKDKKKVLMSKYIVSLIIFWIQQLVIYGVFSIIQVIYFKQQLDGNFMVLGFFTVLFFQVVLFTAQIVLHYFINNGVVATVCAVVFVMLFFLMPRGTSNIFVEKILMLTPTYIGMFDTFNVVNFIGGVVVNLLVASGMLSVAIYKFKL
;
A
#
# COMPACT_ATOMS: atom_id res chain seq x y z
N MET A 1 -6.84 18.30 -15.92
CA MET A 1 -6.38 17.30 -14.92
C MET A 1 -4.86 17.30 -14.81
N ILE A 2 -4.12 17.15 -15.91
CA ILE A 2 -2.63 17.18 -15.91
C ILE A 2 -2.04 18.43 -15.22
N PRO A 3 -2.53 19.68 -15.45
CA PRO A 3 -2.02 20.85 -14.74
C PRO A 3 -2.22 20.80 -13.21
N LEU A 4 -3.33 20.22 -12.75
CA LEU A 4 -3.61 20.03 -11.32
C LEU A 4 -2.63 19.03 -10.70
N ILE A 5 -2.40 17.90 -11.37
CA ILE A 5 -1.43 16.89 -10.95
C ILE A 5 -0.03 17.51 -10.84
N LYS A 6 0.40 18.27 -11.85
CA LYS A 6 1.70 18.97 -11.84
C LYS A 6 1.80 19.96 -10.68
N ASN A 7 0.73 20.71 -10.41
CA ASN A 7 0.70 21.66 -9.31
C ASN A 7 0.78 20.98 -7.93
N GLU A 8 0.07 19.87 -7.75
CA GLU A 8 0.13 19.06 -6.53
C GLU A 8 1.55 18.53 -6.31
N PHE A 9 2.20 17.94 -7.32
CA PHE A 9 3.60 17.51 -7.19
C PHE A 9 4.53 18.65 -6.79
N ARG A 10 4.43 19.82 -7.43
CA ARG A 10 5.27 20.97 -7.12
C ARG A 10 5.07 21.48 -5.69
N THR A 11 3.83 21.45 -5.21
CA THR A 11 3.46 21.87 -3.85
C THR A 11 3.97 20.88 -2.81
N ARG A 12 3.83 19.56 -3.04
CA ARG A 12 4.24 18.53 -2.09
C ARG A 12 5.72 18.23 -2.11
N ALA A 13 6.43 18.42 -3.23
CA ALA A 13 7.88 18.25 -3.32
C ALA A 13 8.64 19.10 -2.28
N LYS A 14 8.07 20.23 -1.86
CA LYS A 14 8.64 21.12 -0.84
C LYS A 14 8.31 20.72 0.60
N LYS A 15 7.45 19.72 0.80
CA LYS A 15 7.03 19.24 2.14
C LYS A 15 7.96 18.13 2.59
N TYR A 16 9.17 18.49 3.03
CA TYR A 16 10.18 17.54 3.51
C TYR A 16 9.65 16.59 4.60
N GLY A 17 8.75 17.06 5.47
CA GLY A 17 8.12 16.24 6.50
C GLY A 17 7.40 15.01 5.94
N LEU A 18 6.70 15.14 4.80
CA LEU A 18 6.03 14.00 4.14
C LEU A 18 7.04 12.90 3.81
N PHE A 19 8.11 13.24 3.09
CA PHE A 19 9.11 12.26 2.65
C PHE A 19 9.92 11.70 3.82
N LEU A 20 10.17 12.50 4.86
CA LEU A 20 10.83 12.05 6.08
C LEU A 20 9.99 10.99 6.80
N PHE A 21 8.69 11.25 7.02
CA PHE A 21 7.80 10.27 7.65
C PHE A 21 7.66 9.00 6.83
N LEU A 22 7.52 9.12 5.50
CA LEU A 22 7.47 7.94 4.62
C LEU A 22 8.78 7.14 4.64
N GLY A 23 9.93 7.82 4.74
CA GLY A 23 11.23 7.20 4.93
C GLY A 23 11.33 6.43 6.25
N VAL A 24 10.85 7.03 7.35
CA VAL A 24 10.80 6.37 8.67
C VAL A 24 9.90 5.13 8.64
N VAL A 25 8.69 5.24 8.07
CA VAL A 25 7.77 4.10 7.93
C VAL A 25 8.40 2.98 7.10
N GLY A 26 9.06 3.33 5.99
CA GLY A 26 9.76 2.36 5.15
C GLY A 26 10.95 1.70 5.85
N LEU A 27 11.71 2.46 6.63
CA LEU A 27 12.83 1.94 7.40
C LEU A 27 12.35 1.00 8.51
N ILE A 28 11.25 1.34 9.20
CA ILE A 28 10.60 0.44 10.17
C ILE A 28 10.17 -0.86 9.50
N GLN A 29 9.54 -0.79 8.32
CA GLN A 29 9.12 -1.98 7.55
C GLN A 29 10.30 -2.91 7.26
N VAL A 30 11.41 -2.37 6.74
CA VAL A 30 12.61 -3.13 6.39
C VAL A 30 13.33 -3.69 7.63
N LEU A 31 13.46 -2.90 8.69
CA LEU A 31 14.11 -3.36 9.91
C LEU A 31 13.28 -4.43 10.62
N LEU A 32 11.96 -4.26 10.69
CA LEU A 32 11.05 -5.21 11.30
C LEU A 32 11.16 -6.58 10.62
N ILE A 33 11.06 -6.62 9.29
CA ILE A 33 11.18 -7.89 8.56
C ILE A 33 12.57 -8.50 8.73
N THR A 34 13.63 -7.69 8.66
CA THR A 34 15.01 -8.17 8.78
C THR A 34 15.26 -8.77 10.17
N ALA A 35 14.74 -8.13 11.21
CA ALA A 35 14.81 -8.62 12.58
C ALA A 35 14.03 -9.94 12.75
N ILE A 36 12.81 -10.02 12.23
CA ILE A 36 12.00 -11.25 12.25
C ILE A 36 12.74 -12.40 11.58
N LEU A 37 13.23 -12.19 10.35
CA LEU A 37 13.97 -13.21 9.62
C LEU A 37 15.19 -13.72 10.39
N LYS A 38 15.89 -12.83 11.10
CA LYS A 38 17.08 -13.18 11.89
C LYS A 38 16.75 -13.88 13.21
N ILE A 39 15.72 -13.41 13.93
CA ILE A 39 15.35 -13.93 15.26
C ILE A 39 14.77 -15.34 15.13
N PHE A 40 13.87 -15.54 14.18
CA PHE A 40 13.15 -16.81 14.04
C PHE A 40 13.95 -17.90 13.34
N LYS A 41 15.13 -17.58 12.78
CA LYS A 41 16.06 -18.52 12.11
C LYS A 41 15.28 -19.58 11.33
N TYR A 42 14.71 -19.14 10.21
CA TYR A 42 13.96 -20.05 9.34
C TYR A 42 14.94 -21.04 8.70
N ASP A 43 15.11 -22.20 9.34
CA ASP A 43 16.07 -23.24 8.95
C ASP A 43 15.44 -24.28 8.00
N GLN A 44 14.11 -24.24 7.87
CA GLN A 44 13.33 -25.13 7.03
C GLN A 44 12.46 -24.31 6.08
N LEU A 45 12.51 -24.66 4.80
CA LEU A 45 11.62 -24.11 3.80
C LEU A 45 10.25 -24.79 3.92
N PRO A 46 9.15 -24.07 3.65
CA PRO A 46 7.84 -24.68 3.53
C PRO A 46 7.84 -25.75 2.45
N ASN A 47 7.03 -26.80 2.62
CA ASN A 47 6.82 -27.82 1.58
C ASN A 47 5.90 -27.29 0.47
N ASN A 48 6.33 -26.24 -0.24
CA ASN A 48 5.62 -25.64 -1.35
C ASN A 48 6.62 -25.33 -2.49
N PRO A 49 6.41 -25.90 -3.70
CA PRO A 49 7.33 -25.76 -4.84
C PRO A 49 7.52 -24.32 -5.32
N PHE A 50 6.49 -23.47 -5.20
CA PHE A 50 6.55 -22.08 -5.63
C PHE A 50 7.52 -21.26 -4.79
N ILE A 51 7.72 -21.64 -3.53
CA ILE A 51 8.49 -20.88 -2.52
C ILE A 51 9.72 -21.67 -2.03
N ALA A 52 10.20 -22.59 -2.87
CA ALA A 52 11.28 -23.52 -2.61
C ALA A 52 12.69 -22.89 -2.50
N THR A 53 12.79 -21.56 -2.41
CA THR A 53 14.05 -20.88 -2.11
C THR A 53 13.85 -19.89 -0.96
N PHE A 54 14.89 -19.73 -0.13
CA PHE A 54 14.86 -18.78 0.98
C PHE A 54 14.58 -17.35 0.51
N PHE A 55 15.11 -16.98 -0.67
CA PHE A 55 14.78 -15.70 -1.30
C PHE A 55 13.27 -15.52 -1.49
N ARG A 56 12.59 -16.48 -2.14
CA ARG A 56 11.14 -16.40 -2.40
C ARG A 56 10.32 -16.42 -1.11
N PHE A 57 10.70 -17.29 -0.18
CA PHE A 57 10.05 -17.39 1.12
C PHE A 57 10.14 -16.06 1.91
N TYR A 58 11.33 -15.46 1.97
CA TYR A 58 11.53 -14.18 2.65
C TYR A 58 10.80 -13.02 1.99
N ASN A 59 10.66 -13.02 0.66
CA ASN A 59 9.83 -12.06 -0.05
C ASN A 59 8.35 -12.19 0.30
N ILE A 60 7.84 -13.41 0.48
CA ILE A 60 6.46 -13.61 0.92
C ILE A 60 6.24 -13.11 2.34
N LEU A 61 7.19 -13.36 3.24
CA LEU A 61 7.15 -12.79 4.57
C LEU A 61 7.16 -11.26 4.49
N PHE A 62 8.05 -10.67 3.68
CA PHE A 62 8.05 -9.24 3.43
C PHE A 62 6.67 -8.75 2.98
N PHE A 63 6.03 -9.38 2.00
CA PHE A 63 4.69 -9.00 1.53
C PHE A 63 3.61 -9.10 2.63
N ALA A 64 3.64 -10.16 3.42
CA ALA A 64 2.70 -10.36 4.52
C ALA A 64 2.83 -9.25 5.57
N TYR A 65 4.04 -8.92 6.01
CA TYR A 65 4.27 -7.86 7.00
C TYR A 65 4.09 -6.45 6.41
N SER A 66 4.40 -6.27 5.12
CA SER A 66 4.15 -5.00 4.41
C SER A 66 2.67 -4.65 4.39
N THR A 67 1.79 -5.66 4.30
CA THR A 67 0.33 -5.48 4.30
C THR A 67 -0.16 -4.64 5.49
N MET A 68 0.48 -4.79 6.65
CA MET A 68 0.15 -4.05 7.87
C MET A 68 0.58 -2.58 7.84
N LEU A 69 1.61 -2.23 7.06
CA LEU A 69 2.19 -0.88 7.02
C LEU A 69 1.71 -0.03 5.83
N ILE A 70 1.00 -0.64 4.87
CA ILE A 70 0.34 0.07 3.77
C ILE A 70 -0.63 1.13 4.29
N PRO A 71 -1.57 0.84 5.22
CA PRO A 71 -2.51 1.84 5.71
C PRO A 71 -1.78 2.99 6.43
N VAL A 72 -0.66 2.72 7.11
CA VAL A 72 0.14 3.75 7.78
C VAL A 72 0.76 4.70 6.76
N SER A 73 1.38 4.19 5.70
CA SER A 73 1.92 5.02 4.62
C SER A 73 0.82 5.83 3.93
N ALA A 74 -0.32 5.19 3.65
CA ALA A 74 -1.48 5.86 3.06
C ALA A 74 -2.03 6.98 3.96
N ALA A 75 -2.02 6.79 5.27
CA ALA A 75 -2.49 7.80 6.23
C ALA A 75 -1.57 9.01 6.31
N VAL A 76 -0.25 8.81 6.26
CA VAL A 76 0.72 9.91 6.17
C VAL A 76 0.50 10.71 4.88
N ILE A 77 0.39 10.02 3.75
CA ILE A 77 0.15 10.65 2.44
C ILE A 77 -1.19 11.43 2.44
N GLY A 78 -2.26 10.78 2.89
CA GLY A 78 -3.60 11.37 3.00
C GLY A 78 -3.62 12.60 3.89
N TYR A 79 -2.91 12.56 5.02
CA TYR A 79 -2.81 13.72 5.91
C TYR A 79 -2.20 14.94 5.20
N TYR A 80 -1.03 14.77 4.57
CA TYR A 80 -0.29 15.87 3.95
C TYR A 80 -0.91 16.40 2.64
N ILE A 81 -1.68 15.58 1.92
CA ILE A 81 -2.27 15.94 0.61
C ILE A 81 -3.72 16.39 0.73
N ILE A 82 -4.48 15.80 1.67
CA ILE A 82 -5.92 16.02 1.82
C ILE A 82 -6.20 16.74 3.15
N SER A 83 -5.84 16.17 4.29
CA SER A 83 -6.28 16.70 5.59
C SER A 83 -5.70 18.06 5.97
N VAL A 84 -4.46 18.35 5.60
CA VAL A 84 -3.87 19.69 5.83
C VAL A 84 -4.71 20.79 5.16
N GLU A 85 -5.31 20.51 4.01
CA GLU A 85 -6.13 21.49 3.30
C GLU A 85 -7.51 21.70 3.92
N TYR A 86 -8.06 20.68 4.59
CA TYR A 86 -9.23 20.85 5.44
C TYR A 86 -8.92 21.77 6.62
N ILE A 87 -7.75 21.59 7.26
CA ILE A 87 -7.33 22.41 8.41
C ILE A 87 -7.09 23.87 8.01
N SER A 88 -6.50 24.12 6.84
CA SER A 88 -6.26 25.48 6.35
C SER A 88 -7.47 26.13 5.66
N ASN A 89 -8.65 25.49 5.68
CA ASN A 89 -9.86 25.92 4.95
C ASN A 89 -9.68 26.14 3.44
N THR A 90 -8.53 25.75 2.87
CA THR A 90 -8.24 25.90 1.44
C THR A 90 -8.98 24.87 0.59
N TRP A 91 -9.45 23.78 1.21
CA TRP A 91 -10.21 22.72 0.56
C TRP A 91 -11.52 23.25 -0.05
N GLU A 92 -12.26 24.06 0.71
CA GLU A 92 -13.54 24.62 0.27
C GLU A 92 -13.34 25.62 -0.87
N PHE A 93 -12.34 26.50 -0.77
CA PHE A 93 -11.99 27.43 -1.85
C PHE A 93 -11.57 26.72 -3.15
N LEU A 94 -10.81 25.62 -3.05
CA LEU A 94 -10.43 24.78 -4.20
C LEU A 94 -11.65 24.12 -4.86
N LEU A 95 -12.62 23.67 -4.07
CA LEU A 95 -13.84 23.03 -4.57
C LEU A 95 -14.87 24.03 -5.11
N LEU A 96 -14.89 25.26 -4.58
CA LEU A 96 -15.76 26.34 -5.05
C LEU A 96 -15.22 27.01 -6.33
N GLY A 97 -13.90 27.16 -6.45
CA GLY A 97 -13.26 27.80 -7.61
C GLY A 97 -13.19 26.94 -8.87
N ILE A 98 -13.38 25.62 -8.76
CA ILE A 98 -13.26 24.67 -9.88
C ILE A 98 -14.62 24.02 -10.16
N LYS A 99 -15.17 24.27 -11.37
CA LYS A 99 -16.46 23.70 -11.82
C LYS A 99 -16.57 22.17 -11.72
N ASP A 100 -15.45 21.45 -11.76
CA ASP A 100 -15.41 19.98 -11.74
C ASP A 100 -14.64 19.45 -10.51
N LYS A 101 -15.36 19.35 -9.39
CA LYS A 101 -14.86 18.82 -8.11
C LYS A 101 -14.23 17.43 -8.25
N LYS A 102 -14.77 16.58 -9.13
CA LYS A 102 -14.24 15.22 -9.38
C LYS A 102 -12.79 15.28 -9.88
N LYS A 103 -12.45 16.23 -10.75
CA LYS A 103 -11.07 16.37 -11.26
C LYS A 103 -10.06 16.72 -10.16
N VAL A 104 -10.47 17.50 -9.16
CA VAL A 104 -9.62 17.86 -8.02
C VAL A 104 -9.35 16.62 -7.16
N LEU A 105 -10.40 15.89 -6.76
CA LEU A 105 -10.25 14.66 -5.98
C LEU A 105 -9.37 13.63 -6.70
N MET A 106 -9.66 13.37 -7.98
CA MET A 106 -8.87 12.43 -8.78
C MET A 106 -7.40 12.85 -8.90
N SER A 107 -7.11 14.14 -9.05
CA SER A 107 -5.71 14.60 -9.12
C SER A 107 -4.95 14.34 -7.82
N LYS A 108 -5.57 14.56 -6.66
CA LYS A 108 -4.98 14.29 -5.34
C LYS A 108 -4.76 12.80 -5.13
N TYR A 109 -5.75 11.98 -5.50
CA TYR A 109 -5.64 10.52 -5.44
C TYR A 109 -4.49 10.01 -6.31
N ILE A 110 -4.39 10.46 -7.57
CA ILE A 110 -3.33 10.04 -8.50
C ILE A 110 -1.94 10.41 -7.96
N VAL A 111 -1.77 11.63 -7.45
CA VAL A 111 -0.50 12.07 -6.86
C VAL A 111 -0.15 11.25 -5.62
N SER A 112 -1.14 10.99 -4.76
CA SER A 112 -0.98 10.16 -3.57
C SER A 112 -0.51 8.74 -3.95
N LEU A 113 -1.15 8.14 -4.97
CA LEU A 113 -0.82 6.80 -5.45
C LEU A 113 0.59 6.73 -6.05
N ILE A 114 1.01 7.73 -6.83
CA ILE A 114 2.36 7.78 -7.40
C ILE A 114 3.42 7.89 -6.29
N ILE A 115 3.20 8.77 -5.31
CA ILE A 115 4.13 8.91 -4.16
C ILE A 115 4.24 7.58 -3.41
N PHE A 116 3.10 6.93 -3.18
CA PHE A 116 3.05 5.62 -2.54
C PHE A 116 3.82 4.55 -3.33
N TRP A 117 3.62 4.45 -4.64
CA TRP A 117 4.34 3.50 -5.48
C TRP A 117 5.85 3.75 -5.51
N ILE A 118 6.29 5.01 -5.58
CA ILE A 118 7.72 5.36 -5.48
C ILE A 118 8.29 4.91 -4.13
N GLN A 119 7.57 5.17 -3.04
CA GLN A 119 7.98 4.72 -1.70
C GLN A 119 8.12 3.20 -1.64
N GLN A 120 7.14 2.45 -2.13
CA GLN A 120 7.16 0.99 -2.12
C GLN A 120 8.29 0.41 -2.99
N LEU A 121 8.57 1.04 -4.13
CA LEU A 121 9.71 0.67 -4.98
C LEU A 121 11.04 0.81 -4.22
N VAL A 122 11.24 1.93 -3.53
CA VAL A 122 12.45 2.17 -2.73
C VAL A 122 12.56 1.15 -1.60
N ILE A 123 11.50 0.92 -0.84
CA ILE A 123 11.48 -0.04 0.28
C ILE A 123 11.82 -1.45 -0.21
N TYR A 124 11.18 -1.90 -1.29
CA TYR A 124 11.42 -3.22 -1.86
C TYR A 124 12.84 -3.38 -2.42
N GLY A 125 13.37 -2.33 -3.04
CA GLY A 125 14.77 -2.28 -3.50
C GLY A 125 15.75 -2.43 -2.33
N VAL A 126 15.55 -1.68 -1.24
CA VAL A 126 16.39 -1.78 -0.03
C VAL A 126 16.29 -3.17 0.59
N PHE A 127 15.09 -3.73 0.71
CA PHE A 127 14.90 -5.10 1.20
C PHE A 127 15.65 -6.12 0.34
N SER A 128 15.57 -6.01 -0.99
CA SER A 128 16.26 -6.90 -1.92
C SER A 128 17.79 -6.81 -1.79
N ILE A 129 18.34 -5.61 -1.57
CA ILE A 129 19.77 -5.42 -1.30
C ILE A 129 20.19 -6.12 0.00
N ILE A 130 19.38 -5.99 1.06
CA ILE A 130 19.65 -6.66 2.34
C ILE A 130 19.64 -8.19 2.18
N GLN A 131 18.72 -8.73 1.38
CA GLN A 131 18.68 -10.16 1.09
C GLN A 131 20.01 -10.68 0.49
N VAL A 132 20.59 -9.93 -0.43
CA VAL A 132 21.85 -10.30 -1.08
C VAL A 132 23.04 -10.11 -0.14
N ILE A 133 23.16 -8.94 0.47
CA ILE A 133 24.37 -8.57 1.22
C ILE A 133 24.39 -9.25 2.58
N TYR A 134 23.27 -9.19 3.30
CA TYR A 134 23.20 -9.63 4.69
C TYR A 134 22.85 -11.12 4.80
N PHE A 135 21.82 -11.56 4.08
CA PHE A 135 21.36 -12.95 4.11
C PHE A 135 22.03 -13.85 3.07
N LYS A 136 22.91 -13.29 2.22
CA LYS A 136 23.68 -14.01 1.18
C LYS A 136 22.78 -14.83 0.23
N GLN A 137 21.58 -14.32 -0.04
CA GLN A 137 20.62 -14.99 -0.89
C GLN A 137 20.92 -14.74 -2.37
N GLN A 138 20.73 -15.78 -3.20
CA GLN A 138 20.75 -15.63 -4.64
C GLN A 138 19.45 -14.98 -5.11
N LEU A 139 19.55 -13.91 -5.90
CA LEU A 139 18.39 -13.24 -6.46
C LEU A 139 17.71 -14.12 -7.51
N ASP A 140 16.40 -14.21 -7.40
CA ASP A 140 15.54 -14.71 -8.47
C ASP A 140 14.89 -13.50 -9.18
N GLY A 141 15.44 -13.13 -10.33
CA GLY A 141 14.96 -11.97 -11.09
C GLY A 141 13.49 -12.06 -11.51
N ASN A 142 13.02 -13.26 -11.86
CA ASN A 142 11.63 -13.48 -12.24
C ASN A 142 10.70 -13.24 -11.05
N PHE A 143 11.08 -13.77 -9.88
CA PHE A 143 10.32 -13.55 -8.66
C PHE A 143 10.41 -12.09 -8.17
N MET A 144 11.54 -11.41 -8.39
CA MET A 144 11.66 -9.98 -8.08
C MET A 144 10.66 -9.14 -8.86
N VAL A 145 10.54 -9.37 -10.17
CA VAL A 145 9.59 -8.67 -11.04
C VAL A 145 8.15 -8.97 -10.63
N LEU A 146 7.84 -10.24 -10.34
CA LEU A 146 6.52 -10.62 -9.83
C LEU A 146 6.19 -9.93 -8.50
N GLY A 147 7.14 -9.94 -7.56
CA GLY A 147 7.04 -9.27 -6.27
C GLY A 147 6.79 -7.77 -6.41
N PHE A 148 7.50 -7.12 -7.34
CA PHE A 148 7.32 -5.72 -7.66
C PHE A 148 5.88 -5.42 -8.13
N PHE A 149 5.37 -6.15 -9.13
CA PHE A 149 4.00 -5.93 -9.61
C PHE A 149 2.94 -6.23 -8.55
N THR A 150 3.21 -7.20 -7.67
CA THR A 150 2.32 -7.52 -6.57
C THR A 150 2.22 -6.36 -5.58
N VAL A 151 3.37 -5.79 -5.20
CA VAL A 151 3.43 -4.60 -4.35
C VAL A 151 2.72 -3.41 -5.00
N LEU A 152 2.81 -3.24 -6.32
CA LEU A 152 2.12 -2.13 -6.99
C LEU A 152 0.60 -2.28 -6.99
N PHE A 153 0.07 -3.47 -7.29
CA PHE A 153 -1.35 -3.63 -7.59
C PHE A 153 -2.18 -4.20 -6.45
N PHE A 154 -1.62 -5.09 -5.64
CA PHE A 154 -2.35 -5.73 -4.53
C PHE A 154 -2.32 -4.89 -3.26
N GLN A 155 -1.63 -3.74 -3.25
CA GLN A 155 -1.67 -2.79 -2.15
C GLN A 155 -2.71 -1.68 -2.36
N VAL A 156 -3.21 -1.53 -3.59
CA VAL A 156 -4.06 -0.41 -4.00
C VAL A 156 -5.32 -0.37 -3.17
N VAL A 157 -5.98 -1.50 -2.90
CA VAL A 157 -7.25 -1.52 -2.15
C VAL A 157 -7.09 -0.91 -0.75
N LEU A 158 -6.09 -1.35 0.01
CA LEU A 158 -5.84 -0.84 1.36
C LEU A 158 -5.40 0.62 1.36
N PHE A 159 -4.55 0.98 0.40
CA PHE A 159 -4.15 2.36 0.19
C PHE A 159 -5.38 3.25 -0.09
N THR A 160 -6.23 2.86 -1.05
CA THR A 160 -7.43 3.60 -1.43
C THR A 160 -8.42 3.69 -0.29
N ALA A 161 -8.66 2.59 0.44
CA ALA A 161 -9.55 2.59 1.59
C ALA A 161 -9.13 3.66 2.62
N GLN A 162 -7.85 3.71 2.96
CA GLN A 162 -7.33 4.72 3.88
C GLN A 162 -7.41 6.14 3.31
N ILE A 163 -7.04 6.37 2.04
CA ILE A 163 -7.14 7.69 1.39
C ILE A 163 -8.60 8.17 1.35
N VAL A 164 -9.54 7.27 1.11
CA VAL A 164 -10.97 7.57 1.09
C VAL A 164 -11.44 8.09 2.46
N LEU A 165 -10.94 7.56 3.57
CA LEU A 165 -11.25 8.10 4.90
C LEU A 165 -10.82 9.56 5.06
N HIS A 166 -9.68 9.97 4.49
CA HIS A 166 -9.26 11.38 4.49
C HIS A 166 -10.19 12.27 3.66
N TYR A 167 -10.90 11.75 2.66
CA TYR A 167 -11.98 12.49 1.99
C TYR A 167 -13.25 12.56 2.84
N PHE A 168 -13.55 11.53 3.63
CA PHE A 168 -14.76 11.49 4.43
C PHE A 168 -14.68 12.28 5.74
N ILE A 169 -13.52 12.28 6.39
CA ILE A 169 -13.32 12.82 7.73
C ILE A 169 -12.49 14.11 7.64
N ASN A 170 -13.11 15.25 7.98
CA ASN A 170 -12.46 16.56 7.94
C ASN A 170 -11.34 16.69 8.99
N ASN A 171 -11.46 15.98 10.12
CA ASN A 171 -10.42 15.92 11.14
C ASN A 171 -9.30 14.96 10.71
N GLY A 172 -8.17 15.53 10.29
CA GLY A 172 -7.01 14.77 9.80
C GLY A 172 -6.43 13.78 10.81
N VAL A 173 -6.45 14.10 12.10
CA VAL A 173 -5.95 13.21 13.15
C VAL A 173 -6.83 11.98 13.26
N VAL A 174 -8.15 12.16 13.28
CA VAL A 174 -9.11 11.04 13.33
C VAL A 174 -8.98 10.16 12.09
N ALA A 175 -8.86 10.76 10.90
CA ALA A 175 -8.64 10.01 9.66
C ALA A 175 -7.34 9.17 9.71
N THR A 176 -6.26 9.73 10.23
CA THR A 176 -4.99 9.01 10.41
C THR A 176 -5.10 7.87 11.42
N VAL A 177 -5.81 8.06 12.54
CA VAL A 177 -5.99 7.02 13.57
C VAL A 177 -6.74 5.80 13.01
N CYS A 178 -7.62 5.97 12.01
CA CYS A 178 -8.27 4.83 11.35
C CYS A 178 -7.28 3.84 10.71
N ALA A 179 -6.05 4.26 10.39
CA ALA A 179 -5.01 3.33 9.92
C ALA A 179 -4.69 2.26 10.97
N VAL A 180 -4.69 2.64 12.26
CA VAL A 180 -4.47 1.71 13.38
C VAL A 180 -5.57 0.66 13.43
N VAL A 181 -6.82 1.04 13.13
CA VAL A 181 -7.95 0.09 13.04
C VAL A 181 -7.72 -0.91 11.93
N PHE A 182 -7.28 -0.48 10.74
CA PHE A 182 -6.91 -1.41 9.66
C PHE A 182 -5.80 -2.37 10.09
N VAL A 183 -4.75 -1.87 10.76
CA VAL A 183 -3.65 -2.70 11.28
C VAL A 183 -4.19 -3.74 12.28
N MET A 184 -5.03 -3.32 13.23
CA MET A 184 -5.64 -4.22 14.22
C MET A 184 -6.52 -5.29 13.57
N LEU A 185 -7.31 -4.92 12.55
CA LEU A 185 -8.14 -5.89 11.81
C LEU A 185 -7.28 -7.00 11.17
N PHE A 186 -6.10 -6.67 10.65
CA PHE A 186 -5.18 -7.67 10.10
C PHE A 186 -4.55 -8.59 11.17
N PHE A 187 -4.33 -8.09 12.39
CA PHE A 187 -3.89 -8.94 13.50
C PHE A 187 -4.98 -9.86 14.03
N LEU A 188 -6.24 -9.40 13.99
CA LEU A 188 -7.39 -10.13 14.50
C LEU A 188 -8.02 -11.08 13.46
N MET A 189 -7.58 -11.03 12.20
CA MET A 189 -8.03 -11.99 11.19
C MET A 189 -7.56 -13.41 11.56
N PRO A 190 -8.49 -14.37 11.69
CA PRO A 190 -8.13 -15.75 12.04
C PRO A 190 -7.19 -16.32 10.99
N ARG A 191 -5.95 -16.64 11.39
CA ARG A 191 -5.00 -17.37 10.55
C ARG A 191 -5.36 -18.85 10.61
N GLY A 192 -5.82 -19.43 9.50
CA GLY A 192 -6.00 -20.89 9.38
C GLY A 192 -7.43 -21.42 9.41
N THR A 193 -8.46 -20.57 9.41
CA THR A 193 -9.83 -21.05 9.13
C THR A 193 -10.13 -20.90 7.65
N SER A 194 -10.70 -21.93 7.01
CA SER A 194 -11.26 -21.94 5.66
C SER A 194 -12.49 -21.03 5.50
N ASN A 195 -12.45 -19.85 6.12
CA ASN A 195 -13.46 -18.83 5.97
C ASN A 195 -13.17 -18.10 4.67
N ILE A 196 -14.10 -18.28 3.72
CA ILE A 196 -14.10 -17.62 2.41
C ILE A 196 -13.79 -16.12 2.55
N PHE A 197 -14.25 -15.48 3.62
CA PHE A 197 -13.98 -14.07 3.90
C PHE A 197 -12.49 -13.74 4.09
N VAL A 198 -11.76 -14.54 4.89
CA VAL A 198 -10.32 -14.32 5.15
C VAL A 198 -9.52 -14.55 3.88
N GLU A 199 -9.88 -15.59 3.13
CA GLU A 199 -9.24 -15.91 1.86
C GLU A 199 -9.42 -14.79 0.83
N LYS A 200 -10.64 -14.28 0.66
CA LYS A 200 -10.93 -13.18 -0.27
C LYS A 200 -10.20 -11.89 0.11
N ILE A 201 -10.05 -11.58 1.40
CA ILE A 201 -9.28 -10.41 1.83
C ILE A 201 -7.80 -10.60 1.54
N LEU A 202 -7.23 -11.76 1.84
CA LEU A 202 -5.82 -12.03 1.58
C LEU A 202 -5.51 -12.02 0.08
N MET A 203 -6.46 -12.41 -0.78
CA MET A 203 -6.37 -12.27 -2.23
C MET A 203 -6.34 -10.80 -2.72
N LEU A 204 -6.78 -9.85 -1.90
CA LEU A 204 -6.70 -8.41 -2.15
C LEU A 204 -5.45 -7.77 -1.52
N THR A 205 -4.49 -8.59 -1.06
CA THR A 205 -3.25 -8.11 -0.44
C THR A 205 -2.05 -8.79 -1.09
N PRO A 206 -0.83 -8.24 -0.93
CA PRO A 206 0.39 -8.88 -1.43
C PRO A 206 0.62 -10.30 -0.91
N THR A 207 0.02 -10.65 0.22
CA THR A 207 0.03 -12.00 0.82
C THR A 207 -0.51 -13.08 -0.13
N TYR A 208 -1.32 -12.70 -1.11
CA TYR A 208 -1.85 -13.56 -2.18
C TYR A 208 -0.78 -14.48 -2.80
N ILE A 209 0.44 -13.98 -3.05
CA ILE A 209 1.53 -14.77 -3.64
C ILE A 209 1.84 -16.03 -2.82
N GLY A 210 1.76 -15.94 -1.49
CA GLY A 210 2.08 -17.06 -0.60
C GLY A 210 1.03 -18.16 -0.56
N MET A 211 -0.11 -18.00 -1.26
CA MET A 211 -1.24 -18.94 -1.22
C MET A 211 -1.19 -20.02 -2.32
N PHE A 212 -0.30 -19.90 -3.29
CA PHE A 212 -0.25 -20.81 -4.43
C PHE A 212 0.86 -21.84 -4.31
N ASP A 213 0.57 -23.07 -4.72
CA ASP A 213 1.58 -24.11 -4.93
C ASP A 213 2.29 -23.95 -6.28
N THR A 214 1.64 -23.29 -7.23
CA THR A 214 2.19 -22.94 -8.56
C THR A 214 1.67 -21.58 -9.02
N PHE A 215 2.53 -20.79 -9.67
CA PHE A 215 2.12 -19.49 -10.19
C PHE A 215 1.13 -19.63 -11.35
N ASN A 216 -0.01 -18.95 -11.25
CA ASN A 216 -1.01 -18.89 -12.32
C ASN A 216 -1.21 -17.44 -12.78
N VAL A 217 -0.83 -17.16 -14.03
CA VAL A 217 -0.92 -15.83 -14.67
C VAL A 217 -2.36 -15.34 -14.74
N VAL A 218 -3.31 -16.22 -15.07
CA VAL A 218 -4.73 -15.85 -15.18
C VAL A 218 -5.27 -15.42 -13.83
N ASN A 219 -4.96 -16.16 -12.76
CA ASN A 219 -5.36 -15.80 -11.40
C ASN A 219 -4.69 -14.50 -10.96
N PHE A 220 -3.41 -14.30 -11.29
CA PHE A 220 -2.70 -13.07 -10.99
C PHE A 220 -3.34 -11.84 -11.65
N ILE A 221 -3.59 -11.90 -12.97
CA ILE A 221 -4.26 -10.83 -13.72
C ILE A 221 -5.68 -10.61 -13.17
N GLY A 222 -6.42 -11.68 -12.91
CA GLY A 222 -7.74 -11.60 -12.29
C GLY A 222 -7.70 -10.86 -10.95
N GLY A 223 -6.73 -11.19 -10.09
CA GLY A 223 -6.50 -10.51 -8.81
C GLY A 223 -6.20 -9.01 -8.99
N VAL A 224 -5.34 -8.65 -9.95
CA VAL A 224 -5.06 -7.24 -10.29
C VAL A 224 -6.34 -6.51 -10.71
N VAL A 225 -7.13 -7.09 -11.62
CA VAL A 225 -8.39 -6.49 -12.09
C VAL A 225 -9.36 -6.29 -10.94
N VAL A 226 -9.55 -7.29 -10.07
CA VAL A 226 -10.44 -7.18 -8.91
C VAL A 226 -9.97 -6.08 -7.96
N ASN A 227 -8.68 -6.00 -7.66
CA ASN A 227 -8.12 -4.93 -6.81
C ASN A 227 -8.41 -3.54 -7.39
N LEU A 228 -8.19 -3.35 -8.69
CA LEU A 228 -8.45 -2.08 -9.36
C LEU A 228 -9.95 -1.73 -9.37
N LEU A 229 -10.83 -2.71 -9.59
CA LEU A 229 -12.29 -2.51 -9.55
C LEU A 229 -12.77 -2.11 -8.16
N VAL A 230 -12.32 -2.82 -7.11
CA VAL A 230 -12.69 -2.52 -5.72
C VAL A 230 -12.21 -1.12 -5.32
N ALA A 231 -10.96 -0.79 -5.62
CA ALA A 231 -10.41 0.55 -5.36
C ALA A 231 -11.18 1.64 -6.12
N SER A 232 -11.52 1.40 -7.39
CA SER A 232 -12.31 2.34 -8.20
C SER A 232 -13.73 2.54 -7.65
N GLY A 233 -14.34 1.47 -7.13
CA GLY A 233 -15.63 1.52 -6.44
C GLY A 233 -15.58 2.42 -5.20
N MET A 234 -14.60 2.20 -4.31
CA MET A 234 -14.39 3.03 -3.11
C MET A 234 -14.20 4.52 -3.45
N LEU A 235 -13.39 4.81 -4.47
CA LEU A 235 -13.15 6.17 -4.93
C LEU A 235 -14.40 6.81 -5.53
N SER A 236 -15.24 6.03 -6.23
CA SER A 236 -16.51 6.50 -6.78
C SER A 236 -17.48 6.91 -5.68
N VAL A 237 -17.54 6.16 -4.57
CA VAL A 237 -18.33 6.51 -3.39
C VAL A 237 -17.82 7.83 -2.77
N ALA A 238 -16.50 7.98 -2.64
CA ALA A 238 -15.90 9.22 -2.16
C ALA A 238 -16.26 10.42 -3.05
N ILE A 239 -16.18 10.28 -4.37
CA ILE A 239 -16.53 11.34 -5.32
C ILE A 239 -18.01 11.70 -5.25
N TYR A 240 -18.90 10.71 -5.06
CA TYR A 240 -20.34 10.94 -4.95
C TYR A 240 -20.69 11.89 -3.78
N LYS A 241 -20.00 11.75 -2.64
CA LYS A 241 -20.13 12.66 -1.48
C LYS A 241 -20.00 14.14 -1.85
N PHE A 242 -19.16 14.49 -2.82
CA PHE A 242 -18.86 15.87 -3.20
C PHE A 242 -19.63 16.37 -4.43
N LYS A 243 -20.46 15.51 -5.04
CA LYS A 243 -21.32 15.88 -6.17
C LYS A 243 -22.69 16.43 -5.75
N LEU A 244 -23.09 16.18 -4.50
CA LEU A 244 -24.14 16.93 -3.80
C LEU A 244 -23.56 18.25 -3.24
#